data_AF-A0A9D6E2F1-F1
#
_entry.id   AF-A0A9D6E2F1-F1
#
_cell.length_a   1.000
_cell.length_b   1.000
_cell.length_c   1.000
_cell.angle_alpha   90.00
_cell.angle_beta   90.00
_cell.angle_gamma   90.00
#
_symmetry.space_group_name_H-M   'P 1'
#
loop_
_entity.id
_entity.type
_entity.pdbx_description
1 polymer ?
#
loop_
_entity_poly.entity_id
_entity_poly.type
_entity_poly.pdbx_seq_one_letter_code
_entity_poly.pdbx_strand_id
1 'polypeptide(L)'
;EIAGTVDKIAYVVNADGSHSPLSLEQREILIRGLKQYGIDVVRNLQEAGLRIALVDETQAPEGGYAKDLPEWPESAAGYYDPFTKTVLLGQQSIGDGNGQGYFVHEVGHAIDDFFAEDIGNPPFLALFRSDTDKKADLMYEAYQERSKENPSSVWSPYAATSKHEYVAEGMRYYLDPELRKQLAEKDPELYAYVEAMLAEASKPHGLGKSE
;
A
#
# COMPACT_ATOMS: atom_id res chain seq x y z
N GLU A 1 8.68 16.25 -10.25
CA GLU A 1 8.31 16.25 -8.82
C GLU A 1 8.28 14.84 -8.23
N ILE A 2 7.38 13.95 -8.68
CA ILE A 2 7.32 12.53 -8.21
C ILE A 2 8.69 11.85 -8.19
N ALA A 3 9.50 12.02 -9.24
CA ALA A 3 10.84 11.46 -9.30
C ALA A 3 11.75 11.92 -8.15
N GLY A 4 11.65 13.19 -7.75
CA GLY A 4 12.38 13.72 -6.61
C GLY A 4 11.79 13.32 -5.26
N THR A 5 10.52 12.93 -5.19
CA THR A 5 9.94 12.28 -4.00
C THR A 5 10.46 10.86 -3.86
N VAL A 6 10.46 10.08 -4.96
CA VAL A 6 11.06 8.72 -4.98
C VAL A 6 12.49 8.75 -4.46
N ASP A 7 13.32 9.68 -4.95
CA ASP A 7 14.72 9.81 -4.51
C ASP A 7 14.88 10.12 -3.01
N LYS A 8 13.83 10.61 -2.32
CA LYS A 8 13.84 10.93 -0.89
C LYS A 8 13.32 9.80 -0.02
N ILE A 9 12.35 9.03 -0.51
CA ILE A 9 11.63 8.04 0.30
C ILE A 9 12.04 6.59 0.00
N ALA A 10 12.68 6.35 -1.15
CA ALA A 10 12.96 5.00 -1.63
C ALA A 10 14.45 4.66 -1.63
N TYR A 11 14.78 3.45 -1.20
CA TYR A 11 16.16 2.95 -1.13
C TYR A 11 16.21 1.42 -1.26
N VAL A 12 17.39 0.90 -1.60
CA VAL A 12 17.68 -0.54 -1.56
C VAL A 12 18.33 -0.89 -0.23
N VAL A 13 17.93 -2.00 0.37
CA VAL A 13 18.57 -2.59 1.55
C VAL A 13 19.46 -3.73 1.10
N ASN A 14 20.75 -3.60 1.36
CA ASN A 14 21.74 -4.61 1.02
C ASN A 14 21.76 -5.70 2.10
N ALA A 15 22.34 -6.87 1.77
CA ALA A 15 22.40 -8.02 2.68
C ALA A 15 23.17 -7.74 4.00
N ASP A 16 24.03 -6.72 4.03
CA ASP A 16 24.75 -6.28 5.23
C ASP A 16 23.97 -5.24 6.06
N GLY A 17 22.72 -4.94 5.68
CA GLY A 17 21.86 -3.93 6.30
C GLY A 17 22.20 -2.49 5.91
N SER A 18 23.19 -2.25 5.04
CA SER A 18 23.47 -0.92 4.50
C SER A 18 22.45 -0.54 3.43
N HIS A 19 22.30 0.78 3.18
CA HIS A 19 21.39 1.28 2.17
C HIS A 19 22.13 1.75 0.92
N SER A 20 21.58 1.46 -0.25
CA SER A 20 22.07 1.98 -1.53
C SER A 20 20.97 2.72 -2.31
N PRO A 21 21.35 3.67 -3.17
CA PRO A 21 20.39 4.31 -4.08
C PRO A 21 19.77 3.30 -5.04
N LEU A 22 18.56 3.60 -5.51
CA LEU A 22 17.88 2.82 -6.54
C LEU A 22 18.69 2.79 -7.85
N SER A 23 18.63 1.67 -8.56
CA SER A 23 18.99 1.62 -9.99
C SER A 23 18.02 2.48 -10.81
N LEU A 24 18.41 2.85 -12.03
CA LEU A 24 17.53 3.62 -12.93
C LEU A 24 16.22 2.89 -13.20
N GLU A 25 16.28 1.58 -13.41
CA GLU A 25 15.13 0.73 -13.67
C GLU A 25 14.17 0.64 -12.48
N GLN A 26 14.70 0.36 -11.28
CA GLN A 26 13.93 0.34 -10.03
C GLN A 26 13.21 1.68 -9.81
N ARG A 27 13.94 2.77 -10.02
CA ARG A 27 13.42 4.14 -9.91
C ARG A 27 12.29 4.39 -10.90
N GLU A 28 12.43 3.97 -12.16
CA GLU A 28 11.38 4.13 -13.17
C GLU A 28 10.12 3.33 -12.84
N ILE A 29 10.25 2.13 -12.27
CA ILE A 29 9.10 1.31 -11.84
C ILE A 29 8.35 2.00 -10.69
N LEU A 30 9.05 2.43 -9.65
CA LEU A 30 8.43 3.14 -8.53
C LEU A 30 7.77 4.46 -8.96
N ILE A 31 8.43 5.22 -9.85
CA ILE A 31 7.84 6.45 -10.42
C ILE A 31 6.55 6.13 -11.17
N ARG A 32 6.51 5.04 -11.96
CA ARG A 32 5.31 4.64 -12.70
C ARG A 32 4.18 4.23 -11.77
N GLY A 33 4.46 3.50 -10.69
CA GLY A 33 3.46 3.15 -9.68
C GLY A 33 2.90 4.38 -8.97
N LEU A 34 3.76 5.24 -8.41
CA LEU A 34 3.32 6.43 -7.69
C LEU A 34 2.59 7.45 -8.57
N LYS A 35 2.90 7.51 -9.87
CA LYS A 35 2.16 8.35 -10.82
C LYS A 35 0.67 8.04 -10.89
N GLN A 36 0.26 6.80 -10.59
CA GLN A 36 -1.16 6.42 -10.61
C GLN A 36 -1.96 7.14 -9.53
N TYR A 37 -1.35 7.41 -8.38
CA TYR A 37 -1.97 8.09 -7.24
C TYR A 37 -2.09 9.62 -7.42
N GLY A 38 -1.27 10.21 -8.30
CA GLY A 38 -1.16 11.66 -8.46
C GLY A 38 -0.20 12.30 -7.45
N ILE A 39 0.35 13.46 -7.82
CA ILE A 39 1.45 14.09 -7.06
C ILE A 39 1.05 14.52 -5.64
N ASP A 40 -0.18 15.02 -5.45
CA ASP A 40 -0.59 15.51 -4.13
C ASP A 40 -0.70 14.39 -3.10
N VAL A 41 -1.27 13.23 -3.49
CA VAL A 41 -1.31 12.03 -2.64
C VAL A 41 0.10 11.60 -2.28
N VAL A 42 0.99 11.49 -3.27
CA VAL A 42 2.39 11.08 -3.07
C VAL A 42 3.13 12.04 -2.14
N ARG A 43 2.91 13.35 -2.27
CA ARG A 43 3.50 14.35 -1.36
C ARG A 43 2.98 14.20 0.06
N ASN A 44 1.68 14.02 0.24
CA ASN A 44 1.08 13.88 1.56
C ASN A 44 1.56 12.60 2.26
N LEU A 45 1.67 11.48 1.54
CA LEU A 45 2.25 10.25 2.08
C LEU A 45 3.72 10.43 2.48
N GLN A 46 4.51 11.13 1.65
CA GLN A 46 5.89 11.49 2.00
C GLN A 46 5.94 12.33 3.28
N GLU A 47 5.08 13.35 3.41
CA GLU A 47 5.00 14.21 4.60
C GLU A 47 4.54 13.45 5.84
N ALA A 48 3.71 12.43 5.66
CA ALA A 48 3.27 11.50 6.70
C ALA A 48 4.33 10.47 7.10
N GLY A 49 5.49 10.45 6.42
CA GLY A 49 6.63 9.60 6.77
C GLY A 49 6.74 8.30 5.96
N LEU A 50 5.99 8.15 4.86
CA LEU A 50 6.11 6.97 3.99
C LEU A 50 7.55 6.76 3.52
N ARG A 51 8.02 5.51 3.63
CA ARG A 51 9.28 5.01 3.08
C ARG A 51 9.04 3.82 2.17
N ILE A 52 9.97 3.58 1.24
CA ILE A 52 9.95 2.43 0.33
C ILE A 52 11.32 1.74 0.40
N ALA A 53 11.33 0.49 0.85
CA ALA A 53 12.55 -0.31 0.93
C ALA A 53 12.48 -1.44 -0.09
N LEU A 54 13.45 -1.48 -1.02
CA LEU A 54 13.65 -2.63 -1.90
C LEU A 54 14.63 -3.60 -1.23
N VAL A 55 14.21 -4.83 -0.99
CA VAL A 55 14.99 -5.84 -0.26
C VAL A 55 15.28 -7.03 -1.16
N ASP A 56 16.38 -7.73 -0.94
CA ASP A 56 16.59 -9.04 -1.56
C ASP A 56 15.77 -10.10 -0.79
N GLU A 57 14.63 -10.49 -1.34
CA GLU A 57 13.70 -11.45 -0.74
C GLU A 57 14.34 -12.84 -0.51
N THR A 58 15.44 -13.15 -1.21
CA THR A 58 16.16 -14.43 -1.08
C THR A 58 17.22 -14.43 0.03
N GLN A 59 17.52 -13.25 0.59
CA GLN A 59 18.57 -13.05 1.59
C GLN A 59 18.03 -12.43 2.88
N ALA A 60 16.77 -12.70 3.24
CA ALA A 60 16.22 -12.29 4.52
C ALA A 60 17.12 -12.79 5.67
N PRO A 61 17.79 -11.89 6.42
CA PRO A 61 18.62 -12.31 7.54
C PRO A 61 17.73 -12.83 8.68
N GLU A 62 18.26 -13.77 9.46
CA GLU A 62 17.64 -14.16 10.74
C GLU A 62 17.58 -12.91 11.65
N GLY A 63 16.38 -12.38 11.90
CA GLY A 63 16.16 -11.12 12.61
C GLY A 63 15.87 -9.87 11.76
N GLY A 64 15.62 -10.02 10.45
CA GLY A 64 15.15 -8.93 9.57
C GLY A 64 16.25 -8.23 8.76
N TYR A 65 15.86 -7.44 7.75
CA TYR A 65 16.78 -6.80 6.79
C TYR A 65 17.62 -5.66 7.36
N ALA A 66 17.09 -4.96 8.36
CA ALA A 66 17.76 -3.88 9.07
C ALA A 66 17.12 -3.71 10.45
N LYS A 67 17.81 -3.06 11.40
CA LYS A 67 17.27 -2.83 12.76
C LYS A 67 15.96 -2.04 12.80
N ASP A 68 15.68 -1.29 11.74
CA ASP A 68 14.50 -0.44 11.57
C ASP A 68 13.51 -0.98 10.54
N LEU A 69 13.67 -2.24 10.11
CA LEU A 69 12.77 -2.92 9.20
C LEU A 69 12.21 -4.21 9.84
N PRO A 70 10.95 -4.54 9.57
CA PRO A 70 10.34 -5.78 10.05
C PRO A 70 10.98 -7.00 9.38
N GLU A 71 10.76 -8.17 9.97
CA GLU A 71 11.03 -9.45 9.32
C GLU A 71 10.14 -9.61 8.08
N TRP A 72 10.70 -10.16 6.99
CA TRP A 72 9.92 -10.44 5.78
C TRP A 72 8.90 -11.53 6.05
N PRO A 73 7.61 -11.33 5.73
CA PRO A 73 6.66 -12.43 5.78
C PRO A 73 7.06 -13.51 4.78
N GLU A 74 7.21 -14.77 5.23
CA GLU A 74 7.43 -15.89 4.31
C GLU A 74 6.37 -15.85 3.20
N SER A 75 6.80 -15.89 1.94
CA SER A 75 5.96 -15.90 0.72
C SER A 75 5.27 -14.59 0.27
N ALA A 76 5.57 -13.44 0.87
CA ALA A 76 5.08 -12.15 0.38
C ALA A 76 5.92 -11.62 -0.80
N ALA A 77 5.30 -10.95 -1.77
CA ALA A 77 5.97 -10.19 -2.84
C ALA A 77 6.19 -8.71 -2.45
N GLY A 78 5.41 -8.24 -1.48
CA GLY A 78 5.46 -6.91 -0.87
C GLY A 78 4.81 -6.94 0.50
N TYR A 79 5.10 -5.94 1.33
CA TYR A 79 4.52 -5.78 2.64
C TYR A 79 4.54 -4.31 3.07
N TYR A 80 3.42 -3.79 3.54
CA TYR A 80 3.38 -2.52 4.24
C TYR A 80 3.48 -2.70 5.76
N ASP A 81 4.47 -2.05 6.37
CA ASP A 81 4.62 -1.94 7.81
C ASP A 81 4.05 -0.61 8.32
N PRO A 82 2.89 -0.63 9.02
CA PRO A 82 2.27 0.56 9.58
C PRO A 82 3.08 1.21 10.71
N PHE A 83 3.91 0.45 11.45
CA PHE A 83 4.69 1.01 12.57
C PHE A 83 5.85 1.87 12.08
N THR A 84 6.48 1.43 11.00
CA THR A 84 7.64 2.12 10.42
C THR A 84 7.26 2.97 9.20
N LYS A 85 5.98 2.92 8.79
CA LYS A 85 5.40 3.52 7.58
C LYS A 85 6.19 3.16 6.33
N THR A 86 6.55 1.89 6.21
CA THR A 86 7.45 1.42 5.16
C THR A 86 6.75 0.42 4.26
N VAL A 87 6.74 0.68 2.96
CA VAL A 87 6.47 -0.34 1.94
C VAL A 87 7.77 -1.10 1.68
N LEU A 88 7.82 -2.37 2.04
CA LEU A 88 8.91 -3.27 1.69
C LEU A 88 8.52 -4.06 0.43
N LEU A 89 9.42 -4.14 -0.55
CA LEU A 89 9.21 -4.87 -1.80
C LEU A 89 10.41 -5.73 -2.16
N GLY A 90 10.15 -6.93 -2.67
CA GLY A 90 11.19 -7.79 -3.22
C GLY A 90 11.81 -7.16 -4.46
N GLN A 91 13.15 -7.16 -4.53
CA GLN A 91 13.90 -6.67 -5.68
C GLN A 91 13.64 -7.50 -6.94
N GLN A 92 13.36 -8.80 -6.82
CA GLN A 92 12.99 -9.61 -7.98
C GLN A 92 11.53 -9.34 -8.37
N SER A 93 10.67 -9.20 -7.36
CA SER A 93 9.24 -8.92 -7.53
C SER A 93 9.00 -7.60 -8.28
N ILE A 94 9.76 -6.53 -7.98
CA ILE A 94 9.58 -5.24 -8.69
C ILE A 94 9.95 -5.31 -10.18
N GLY A 95 10.89 -6.18 -10.55
CA GLY A 95 11.35 -6.38 -11.93
C GLY A 95 10.49 -7.34 -12.74
N ASP A 96 9.57 -8.07 -12.11
CA ASP A 96 8.61 -8.91 -12.81
C ASP A 96 7.47 -8.06 -13.39
N GLY A 97 6.78 -8.58 -14.43
CA GLY A 97 5.70 -7.83 -15.10
C GLY A 97 4.51 -7.48 -14.20
N ASN A 98 4.44 -8.04 -12.99
CA ASN A 98 3.40 -7.83 -11.99
C ASN A 98 3.86 -6.93 -10.82
N GLY A 99 5.16 -6.63 -10.70
CA GLY A 99 5.78 -5.91 -9.59
C GLY A 99 5.19 -4.54 -9.32
N GLN A 100 4.75 -3.86 -10.38
CA GLN A 100 4.02 -2.60 -10.26
C GLN A 100 2.68 -2.78 -9.53
N GLY A 101 1.98 -3.90 -9.76
CA GLY A 101 0.71 -4.22 -9.10
C GLY A 101 0.88 -4.44 -7.61
N TYR A 102 1.89 -5.21 -7.19
CA TYR A 102 2.22 -5.40 -5.77
C TYR A 102 2.60 -4.08 -5.10
N PHE A 103 3.45 -3.28 -5.74
CA PHE A 103 3.79 -1.96 -5.20
C PHE A 103 2.58 -1.07 -5.01
N VAL A 104 1.70 -1.00 -6.02
CA VAL A 104 0.47 -0.21 -5.92
C VAL A 104 -0.41 -0.74 -4.79
N HIS A 105 -0.55 -2.06 -4.65
CA HIS A 105 -1.27 -2.67 -3.53
C HIS A 105 -0.72 -2.22 -2.16
N GLU A 106 0.60 -2.32 -1.94
CA GLU A 106 1.20 -1.95 -0.65
C GLU A 106 1.05 -0.45 -0.33
N VAL A 107 1.11 0.42 -1.35
CA VAL A 107 0.80 1.84 -1.16
C VAL A 107 -0.67 2.06 -0.80
N GLY A 108 -1.57 1.15 -1.21
CA GLY A 108 -2.96 1.16 -0.79
C GLY A 108 -3.12 0.95 0.72
N HIS A 109 -2.36 0.03 1.31
CA HIS A 109 -2.27 -0.12 2.77
C HIS A 109 -1.76 1.15 3.43
N ALA A 110 -0.72 1.79 2.87
CA ALA A 110 -0.21 3.06 3.38
C ALA A 110 -1.24 4.19 3.37
N ILE A 111 -2.14 4.24 2.39
CA ILE A 111 -3.23 5.22 2.34
C ILE A 111 -4.32 4.89 3.35
N ASP A 112 -4.65 3.62 3.55
CA ASP A 112 -5.62 3.19 4.56
C ASP A 112 -5.11 3.51 5.99
N ASP A 113 -3.81 3.32 6.23
CA ASP A 113 -3.10 3.72 7.46
C ASP A 113 -3.01 5.24 7.62
N PHE A 114 -2.74 5.98 6.53
CA PHE A 114 -2.65 7.45 6.54
C PHE A 114 -3.90 8.14 7.14
N PHE A 115 -5.07 7.53 7.00
CA PHE A 115 -6.32 8.04 7.55
C PHE A 115 -6.70 7.46 8.92
N ALA A 116 -5.95 6.48 9.43
CA ALA A 116 -6.19 6.00 10.77
C ALA A 116 -5.82 7.11 11.78
N GLU A 117 -6.76 7.46 12.66
CA GLU A 117 -6.45 8.37 13.75
C GLU A 117 -5.54 7.65 14.77
N ASP A 118 -4.23 7.91 14.71
CA ASP A 118 -3.26 7.47 15.73
C ASP A 118 -3.51 8.13 17.11
N ILE A 119 -4.50 9.03 17.22
CA ILE A 119 -4.78 9.83 18.41
C ILE A 119 -5.29 8.93 19.54
N GLY A 120 -4.41 8.65 20.50
CA GLY A 120 -4.74 7.96 21.75
C GLY A 120 -4.51 6.45 21.73
N ASN A 121 -3.97 5.89 20.64
CA ASN A 121 -3.67 4.47 20.59
C ASN A 121 -2.33 4.14 21.27
N PRO A 122 -2.24 2.99 21.95
CA PRO A 122 -0.95 2.48 22.43
C PRO A 122 0.02 2.36 21.25
N PRO A 123 1.33 2.60 21.44
CA PRO A 123 2.35 2.54 20.38
C PRO A 123 2.59 1.13 19.77
N PHE A 124 1.66 0.20 19.99
CA PHE A 124 1.74 -1.20 19.60
C PHE A 124 0.53 -1.68 18.79
N LEU A 125 -0.47 -0.82 18.54
CA LEU A 125 -1.62 -1.17 17.72
C LEU A 125 -1.55 -0.41 16.40
N ALA A 126 -1.17 -1.11 15.34
CA ALA A 126 -1.37 -0.62 13.99
C ALA A 126 -2.87 -0.56 13.72
N LEU A 127 -3.34 0.59 13.22
CA LEU A 127 -4.72 0.75 12.80
C LEU A 127 -4.74 1.18 11.35
N PHE A 128 -5.71 0.63 10.63
CA PHE A 128 -6.09 1.14 9.33
C PHE A 128 -7.43 1.84 9.46
N ARG A 129 -7.73 2.83 8.63
CA ARG A 129 -9.06 3.46 8.61
C ARG A 129 -10.14 2.40 8.45
N SER A 130 -9.92 1.42 7.57
CA SER A 130 -10.85 0.31 7.38
C SER A 130 -11.16 -0.49 8.65
N ASP A 131 -10.29 -0.50 9.67
CA ASP A 131 -10.58 -1.14 10.97
C ASP A 131 -11.71 -0.46 11.74
N THR A 132 -11.85 0.85 11.57
CA THR A 132 -12.75 1.69 12.37
C THR A 132 -13.90 2.26 11.54
N ASP A 133 -13.83 2.18 10.22
CA ASP A 133 -14.88 2.64 9.31
C ASP A 133 -15.98 1.58 9.18
N LYS A 134 -17.13 1.86 9.79
CA LYS A 134 -18.33 1.01 9.71
C LYS A 134 -18.78 0.73 8.27
N LYS A 135 -18.52 1.64 7.33
CA LYS A 135 -18.83 1.40 5.92
C LYS A 135 -17.93 0.31 5.35
N ALA A 136 -16.63 0.30 5.70
CA ALA A 136 -15.69 -0.74 5.29
C ALA A 136 -16.11 -2.11 5.84
N ASP A 137 -16.59 -2.18 7.10
CA ASP A 137 -17.14 -3.41 7.69
C ASP A 137 -18.27 -4.00 6.84
N LEU A 138 -19.30 -3.20 6.56
CA LEU A 138 -20.48 -3.66 5.82
C LEU A 138 -20.14 -4.12 4.40
N MET A 139 -19.27 -3.38 3.71
CA MET A 139 -18.83 -3.75 2.35
C MET A 139 -18.04 -5.06 2.35
N TYR A 140 -17.12 -5.23 3.31
CA TYR A 140 -16.30 -6.43 3.43
C TYR A 140 -17.12 -7.67 3.85
N GLU A 141 -18.05 -7.53 4.77
CA GLU A 141 -18.99 -8.60 5.14
C GLU A 141 -19.79 -9.06 3.92
N ALA A 142 -20.35 -8.12 3.16
CA ALA A 142 -21.08 -8.44 1.92
C ALA A 142 -20.16 -9.09 0.87
N TYR A 143 -18.89 -8.70 0.80
CA TYR A 143 -17.90 -9.32 -0.07
C TYR A 143 -17.61 -10.77 0.32
N GLN A 144 -17.43 -11.03 1.61
CA GLN A 144 -17.23 -12.38 2.17
C GLN A 144 -18.39 -13.31 1.85
N GLU A 145 -19.62 -12.83 1.97
CA GLU A 145 -20.83 -13.60 1.62
C GLU A 145 -20.82 -13.95 0.13
N ARG A 146 -20.64 -12.96 -0.76
CA ARG A 146 -20.55 -13.18 -2.22
C ARG A 146 -19.43 -14.16 -2.58
N SER A 147 -18.26 -14.03 -1.94
CA SER A 147 -17.10 -14.90 -2.19
C SER A 147 -17.36 -16.34 -1.80
N LYS A 148 -18.18 -16.60 -0.77
CA LYS A 148 -18.56 -17.96 -0.34
C LYS A 148 -19.63 -18.57 -1.24
N GLU A 149 -20.64 -17.77 -1.60
CA GLU A 149 -21.76 -18.24 -2.42
C GLU A 149 -21.35 -18.50 -3.87
N ASN A 150 -20.55 -17.61 -4.46
CA ASN A 150 -20.05 -17.75 -5.81
C ASN A 150 -18.65 -17.14 -5.94
N PRO A 151 -17.58 -17.91 -5.69
CA PRO A 151 -16.20 -17.44 -5.80
C PRO A 151 -15.84 -16.83 -7.16
N SER A 152 -16.52 -17.21 -8.24
CA SER A 152 -16.26 -16.64 -9.59
C SER A 152 -16.90 -15.26 -9.81
N SER A 153 -17.86 -14.87 -8.95
CA SER A 153 -18.57 -13.60 -9.04
C SER A 153 -17.75 -12.42 -8.50
N VAL A 154 -16.81 -12.68 -7.60
CA VAL A 154 -15.99 -11.63 -6.98
C VAL A 154 -14.86 -11.17 -7.92
N TRP A 155 -14.30 -9.99 -7.64
CA TRP A 155 -13.31 -9.35 -8.51
C TRP A 155 -11.87 -9.75 -8.16
N SER A 156 -11.57 -10.10 -6.90
CA SER A 156 -10.25 -10.63 -6.48
C SER A 156 -10.37 -11.66 -5.35
N PRO A 157 -9.97 -12.93 -5.53
CA PRO A 157 -9.99 -13.89 -4.42
C PRO A 157 -9.09 -13.44 -3.26
N TYR A 158 -8.01 -12.70 -3.55
CA TYR A 158 -7.08 -12.20 -2.54
C TYR A 158 -7.72 -11.18 -1.59
N ALA A 159 -8.64 -10.35 -2.11
CA ALA A 159 -9.40 -9.39 -1.32
C ALA A 159 -10.26 -10.03 -0.21
N ALA A 160 -10.48 -11.35 -0.23
CA ALA A 160 -11.18 -12.06 0.85
C ALA A 160 -10.27 -12.37 2.07
N THR A 161 -8.98 -12.06 2.02
CA THR A 161 -8.02 -12.43 3.08
C THR A 161 -8.24 -11.65 4.37
N SER A 162 -8.38 -10.33 4.27
CA SER A 162 -8.71 -9.44 5.39
C SER A 162 -9.42 -8.19 4.86
N LYS A 163 -9.92 -7.35 5.77
CA LYS A 163 -10.54 -6.07 5.41
C LYS A 163 -9.53 -5.06 4.84
N HIS A 164 -8.30 -5.08 5.33
CA HIS A 164 -7.20 -4.27 4.80
C HIS A 164 -6.86 -4.70 3.38
N GLU A 165 -6.76 -6.02 3.16
CA GLU A 165 -6.51 -6.59 1.83
C GLU A 165 -7.65 -6.25 0.86
N TYR A 166 -8.90 -6.26 1.33
CA TYR A 166 -10.06 -5.85 0.53
C TYR A 166 -9.94 -4.40 0.03
N VAL A 167 -9.52 -3.48 0.90
CA VAL A 167 -9.36 -2.06 0.56
C VAL A 167 -8.13 -1.83 -0.32
N ALA A 168 -6.96 -2.36 0.06
CA ALA A 168 -5.71 -2.18 -0.69
C ALA A 168 -5.77 -2.80 -2.09
N GLU A 169 -6.33 -4.01 -2.21
CA GLU A 169 -6.56 -4.66 -3.50
C GLU A 169 -7.61 -3.89 -4.32
N GLY A 170 -8.59 -3.27 -3.66
CA GLY A 170 -9.55 -2.36 -4.27
C GLY A 170 -8.88 -1.13 -4.88
N MET A 171 -7.89 -0.54 -4.19
CA MET A 171 -7.09 0.56 -4.72
C MET A 171 -6.30 0.15 -5.96
N ARG A 172 -5.65 -1.03 -5.91
CA ARG A 172 -4.94 -1.58 -7.07
C ARG A 172 -5.88 -1.74 -8.28
N TYR A 173 -7.06 -2.31 -8.07
CA TYR A 173 -8.05 -2.47 -9.14
C TYR A 173 -8.55 -1.13 -9.66
N TYR A 174 -8.80 -0.16 -8.78
CA TYR A 174 -9.29 1.16 -9.17
C TYR A 174 -8.29 1.94 -10.04
N LEU A 175 -6.99 1.80 -9.76
CA LEU A 175 -5.93 2.54 -10.45
C LEU A 175 -5.51 1.91 -11.78
N ASP A 176 -5.71 0.60 -11.94
CA ASP A 176 -5.48 -0.09 -13.21
C ASP A 176 -6.70 0.09 -14.16
N PRO A 177 -6.54 0.64 -15.38
CA PRO A 177 -7.67 0.91 -16.28
C PRO A 177 -8.50 -0.30 -16.69
N GLU A 178 -7.89 -1.49 -16.79
CA GLU A 178 -8.59 -2.71 -17.18
C GLU A 178 -9.35 -3.30 -15.98
N LEU A 179 -8.71 -3.35 -14.81
CA LEU A 179 -9.30 -3.87 -13.59
C LEU A 179 -10.36 -2.94 -13.00
N ARG A 180 -10.24 -1.62 -13.21
CA ARG A 180 -11.16 -0.61 -12.70
C ARG A 180 -12.60 -0.85 -13.14
N LYS A 181 -12.79 -1.31 -14.38
CA LYS A 181 -14.12 -1.66 -14.91
C LYS A 181 -14.72 -2.85 -14.15
N GLN A 182 -13.91 -3.87 -13.87
CA GLN A 182 -14.36 -5.04 -13.11
C GLN A 182 -14.77 -4.64 -11.69
N LEU A 183 -14.01 -3.76 -11.03
CA LEU A 183 -14.36 -3.26 -9.71
C LEU A 183 -15.66 -2.45 -9.75
N ALA A 184 -15.82 -1.54 -10.71
CA ALA A 184 -17.03 -0.73 -10.85
C ALA A 184 -18.29 -1.58 -11.09
N GLU A 185 -18.17 -2.71 -11.79
CA GLU A 185 -19.29 -3.61 -12.08
C GLU A 185 -19.59 -4.57 -10.93
N LYS A 186 -18.55 -5.17 -10.32
CA LYS A 186 -18.70 -6.23 -9.31
C LYS A 186 -18.78 -5.71 -7.88
N ASP A 187 -18.26 -4.51 -7.62
CA ASP A 187 -18.22 -3.91 -6.29
C ASP A 187 -18.28 -2.37 -6.34
N PRO A 188 -19.41 -1.80 -6.80
CA PRO A 188 -19.56 -0.36 -6.98
C PRO A 188 -19.44 0.44 -5.68
N GLU A 189 -19.73 -0.17 -4.52
CA GLU A 189 -19.61 0.48 -3.23
C GLU A 189 -18.14 0.68 -2.84
N LEU A 190 -17.31 -0.36 -2.99
CA LEU A 190 -15.87 -0.25 -2.80
C LEU A 190 -15.23 0.70 -3.82
N TYR A 191 -15.67 0.65 -5.08
CA TYR A 191 -15.23 1.61 -6.11
C TYR A 191 -15.41 3.06 -5.65
N ALA A 192 -16.62 3.41 -5.17
CA ALA A 192 -16.92 4.75 -4.71
C ALA A 192 -16.17 5.10 -3.41
N TYR A 193 -15.94 4.11 -2.55
CA TYR A 193 -15.16 4.27 -1.32
C TYR A 193 -13.69 4.60 -1.62
N VAL A 194 -13.04 3.85 -2.51
CA VAL A 194 -11.66 4.11 -2.95
C VAL A 194 -11.54 5.48 -3.65
N GLU A 195 -12.49 5.82 -4.52
CA GLU A 195 -12.53 7.14 -5.17
C GLU A 195 -12.56 8.27 -4.13
N ALA A 196 -13.40 8.13 -3.10
CA ALA A 196 -13.49 9.11 -2.02
C ALA A 196 -12.20 9.17 -1.19
N MET A 197 -11.59 8.03 -0.86
CA MET A 197 -10.30 7.99 -0.14
C MET A 197 -9.18 8.69 -0.91
N LEU A 198 -9.05 8.44 -2.22
CA LEU A 198 -8.03 9.08 -3.05
C LEU A 198 -8.28 10.58 -3.20
N ALA A 199 -9.55 10.99 -3.37
CA ALA A 199 -9.92 12.40 -3.41
C ALA A 199 -9.61 13.09 -2.09
N GLU A 200 -9.83 12.43 -0.96
CA GLU A 200 -9.45 12.92 0.37
C GLU A 200 -7.93 13.03 0.52
N ALA A 201 -7.20 11.99 0.10
CA ALA A 201 -5.74 11.90 0.25
C ALA A 201 -5.01 12.93 -0.62
N SER A 202 -5.68 13.45 -1.65
CA SER A 202 -5.15 14.51 -2.51
C SER A 202 -5.26 15.92 -1.90
N LYS A 203 -6.06 16.10 -0.84
CA LYS A 203 -6.24 17.42 -0.23
C LYS A 203 -5.02 17.77 0.61
N PRO A 204 -4.64 19.05 0.72
CA PRO A 204 -3.57 19.45 1.63
C PRO A 204 -3.94 19.04 3.07
N HIS A 205 -3.22 18.07 3.63
CA HIS A 205 -3.34 17.78 5.05
C HIS A 205 -2.46 18.79 5.77
N GLY A 206 -3.11 19.70 6.51
CA GLY A 206 -2.42 20.59 7.41
C GLY A 206 -1.80 19.78 8.55
N LEU A 207 -0.65 19.14 8.32
CA LEU A 207 0.36 18.93 9.37
C LEU A 207 1.02 20.29 9.68
N GLY A 208 0.19 21.31 9.86
CA GLY A 208 0.56 22.56 10.46
C GLY A 208 0.79 22.26 11.92
N LYS A 209 2.03 22.42 12.36
CA LYS A 209 2.41 22.56 13.75
C LYS A 209 1.27 23.26 14.49
N SER A 210 0.64 22.58 15.44
CA SER A 210 -0.04 23.29 16.52
C SER A 210 1.02 24.14 17.19
N GLU A 211 0.95 25.46 16.96
CA GLU A 211 1.64 26.46 17.77
C GLU A 211 1.20 26.35 19.24
#